data_AF-M0F857-F1
#
_entry.id   AF-M0F857-F1
#
_cell.length_a   1.000
_cell.length_b   1.000
_cell.length_c   1.000
_cell.angle_alpha   90.00
_cell.angle_beta   90.00
_cell.angle_gamma   90.00
#
_symmetry.space_group_name_H-M   'P 1'
#
loop_
_entity.id
_entity.type
_entity.pdbx_description
1 polymer ?
#
loop_
_entity_poly.entity_id
_entity_poly.type
_entity_poly.pdbx_seq_one_letter_code
_entity_poly.pdbx_strand_id
1 'polypeptide(L)' 'MLAPGGVFAVNEFDPETLLGRGLVAAERVVGFGSAFAAPDELVRFLERVGFEAEVVERGFEYTVVGKKRESH' A
#
# COMPACT_ATOMS: atom_id res chain seq x y z
N MET A 1 -10.82 -12.75 7.20
CA MET A 1 -11.32 -11.42 7.66
C MET A 1 -10.67 -11.09 8.99
N LEU A 2 -10.32 -9.83 9.23
CA LEU A 2 -9.78 -9.38 10.52
C LEU A 2 -10.91 -9.13 11.52
N ALA A 3 -10.69 -9.49 12.78
CA ALA A 3 -11.52 -9.05 13.90
C ALA A 3 -11.35 -7.53 14.11
N PRO A 4 -12.33 -6.84 14.71
CA PRO A 4 -12.14 -5.45 15.17
C PRO A 4 -10.85 -5.32 15.99
N GLY A 5 -10.10 -4.25 15.74
CA GLY A 5 -8.79 -4.00 16.36
C GLY A 5 -7.62 -4.75 15.72
N GLY A 6 -7.90 -5.70 14.80
CA GLY A 6 -6.87 -6.43 14.06
C GLY A 6 -6.08 -5.52 13.10
N VAL A 7 -4.82 -5.87 12.87
CA VAL A 7 -3.88 -5.09 12.05
C VAL A 7 -3.67 -5.76 10.70
N PHE A 8 -3.68 -4.95 9.64
CA PHE A 8 -3.31 -5.30 8.28
C PHE A 8 -2.06 -4.51 7.88
N ALA A 9 -1.00 -5.19 7.46
CA ALA A 9 0.23 -4.53 6.99
C ALA A 9 0.48 -4.89 5.53
N VAL A 10 0.83 -3.89 4.73
CA VAL A 10 1.24 -4.04 3.33
C VAL A 10 2.61 -3.43 3.17
N ASN A 11 3.55 -4.20 2.65
CA ASN A 11 4.87 -3.73 2.24
C ASN A 11 4.96 -3.86 0.71
N GLU A 12 5.26 -2.76 0.02
CA GLU A 12 5.22 -2.66 -1.43
C GLU A 12 6.22 -1.64 -1.98
N PHE A 13 6.38 -1.61 -3.31
CA PHE A 13 7.22 -0.64 -4.00
C PHE A 13 6.47 0.66 -4.35
N ASP A 14 7.07 1.81 -4.01
CA ASP A 14 6.50 3.13 -4.27
C ASP A 14 6.75 3.55 -5.74
N PRO A 15 5.70 3.58 -6.61
CA PRO A 15 5.84 3.95 -8.01
C PRO A 15 6.20 5.44 -8.22
N GLU A 16 6.13 6.28 -7.19
CA GLU A 16 6.46 7.70 -7.26
C GLU A 16 7.96 7.96 -7.06
N THR A 17 8.71 6.97 -6.58
CA THR A 17 10.18 7.06 -6.48
C THR A 17 10.86 6.86 -7.83
N LEU A 18 12.11 7.32 -7.96
CA LEU A 18 12.91 7.11 -9.17
C LEU A 18 13.09 5.61 -9.50
N LEU A 19 13.43 4.81 -8.49
CA LEU A 19 13.58 3.37 -8.62
C LEU A 19 12.24 2.68 -8.92
N GLY A 20 11.15 3.13 -8.27
CA GLY A 20 9.79 2.66 -8.53
C GLY A 20 9.33 2.88 -9.96
N ARG A 21 9.54 4.08 -10.52
CA ARG A 21 9.23 4.33 -11.93
C ARG A 21 10.02 3.42 -12.87
N GLY A 22 11.27 3.13 -12.54
CA GLY A 22 12.09 2.17 -13.26
C GLY A 22 11.52 0.75 -13.22
N LEU A 23 11.09 0.30 -12.04
CA LEU A 23 10.45 -1.00 -11.85
C LEU A 23 9.17 -1.13 -12.67
N VAL A 24 8.26 -0.16 -12.58
CA VAL A 24 7.00 -0.14 -13.35
C VAL A 24 7.26 -0.21 -14.85
N ALA A 25 8.25 0.54 -15.34
CA ALA A 25 8.62 0.51 -16.75
C ALA A 25 9.17 -0.85 -17.18
N ALA A 26 10.05 -1.46 -16.38
CA ALA A 26 10.61 -2.77 -16.65
C ALA A 26 9.52 -3.85 -16.71
N GLU A 27 8.59 -3.85 -15.76
CA GLU A 27 7.49 -4.83 -15.73
C GLU A 27 6.55 -4.70 -16.93
N ARG A 28 6.26 -3.46 -17.37
CA ARG A 28 5.49 -3.24 -18.60
C ARG A 28 6.19 -3.77 -19.84
N VAL A 29 7.52 -3.68 -19.90
CA VAL A 29 8.31 -4.23 -21.02
C VAL A 29 8.27 -5.76 -21.01
N VAL A 30 8.33 -6.38 -19.83
CA VAL A 30 8.26 -7.84 -19.68
C VAL A 30 6.82 -8.37 -19.88
N GLY A 31 5.82 -7.50 -19.75
CA GLY A 31 4.39 -7.84 -19.92
C GLY A 31 3.72 -8.34 -18.64
N PHE A 32 4.23 -7.94 -17.47
CA PHE A 32 3.62 -8.29 -16.19
C PHE A 32 2.35 -7.46 -15.96
N GLY A 33 1.32 -8.09 -15.41
CA GLY A 33 0.02 -7.48 -15.09
C GLY A 33 -0.04 -6.84 -13.71
N SER A 34 1.09 -6.35 -13.21
CA SER A 34 1.20 -5.82 -11.85
C SER A 34 0.39 -4.54 -11.67
N ALA A 35 -0.15 -4.38 -10.47
CA ALA A 35 -0.78 -3.15 -10.04
C ALA A 35 0.11 -2.49 -8.97
N PHE A 36 0.35 -1.20 -9.13
CA PHE A 36 1.12 -0.40 -8.18
C PHE A 36 0.21 0.67 -7.58
N ALA A 37 0.41 0.96 -6.30
CA ALA A 37 -0.26 2.05 -5.61
C ALA A 37 0.79 2.92 -4.94
N ALA A 38 0.61 4.25 -4.98
CA ALA A 38 1.38 5.12 -4.12
C ALA A 38 1.02 4.87 -2.64
N PRO A 39 1.93 5.11 -1.69
CA PRO A 39 1.67 4.88 -0.27
C PRO A 39 0.41 5.62 0.23
N ASP A 40 0.23 6.87 -0.19
CA ASP A 40 -0.91 7.68 0.23
C ASP A 40 -2.22 7.25 -0.47
N GLU A 41 -2.14 6.67 -1.66
CA GLU A 41 -3.31 6.07 -2.32
C GLU A 41 -3.79 4.83 -1.59
N LEU A 42 -2.84 4.00 -1.12
CA LEU A 42 -3.15 2.81 -0.34
C LEU A 42 -3.74 3.18 1.03
N VAL A 43 -3.21 4.19 1.71
CA VAL A 43 -3.81 4.73 2.95
C VAL A 43 -5.25 5.14 2.69
N ARG A 44 -5.50 6.00 1.70
CA ARG A 44 -6.85 6.45 1.35
C ARG A 44 -7.77 5.29 1.01
N PHE A 45 -7.26 4.25 0.35
CA PHE A 45 -8.03 3.05 0.06
C PHE A 45 -8.43 2.30 1.33
N LEU A 46 -7.48 2.05 2.23
CA LEU A 46 -7.73 1.36 3.50
C LEU A 46 -8.72 2.13 4.38
N GLU A 47 -8.58 3.45 4.45
CA GLU A 47 -9.52 4.31 5.17
C GLU A 47 -10.95 4.20 4.61
N ARG A 48 -11.11 4.20 3.28
CA ARG A 48 -12.41 4.03 2.63
C ARG A 48 -13.07 2.68 2.95
N VAL A 49 -12.30 1.64 3.24
CA VAL A 49 -12.82 0.29 3.56
C VAL A 49 -12.85 -0.01 5.07
N GLY A 50 -12.73 1.02 5.91
CA GLY A 50 -13.00 0.93 7.35
C GLY A 50 -11.79 0.71 8.25
N PHE A 51 -10.58 1.05 7.77
CA PHE A 51 -9.37 1.04 8.59
C PHE A 51 -9.02 2.45 9.10
N GLU A 52 -8.23 2.50 10.16
CA GLU A 52 -7.36 3.62 10.51
C GLU A 52 -5.98 3.28 9.97
N ALA A 53 -5.49 4.01 8.96
CA ALA A 53 -4.30 3.64 8.23
C ALA A 53 -3.23 4.74 8.24
N GLU A 54 -1.97 4.32 8.26
CA GLU A 54 -0.82 5.22 8.19
C GLU A 54 0.37 4.56 7.48
N VAL A 55 1.25 5.41 6.94
CA VAL A 55 2.52 4.96 6.36
C VAL A 55 3.55 4.94 7.48
N VAL A 56 4.07 3.75 7.82
CA VAL A 56 5.07 3.58 8.90
C VAL A 56 6.50 3.62 8.38
N GLU A 57 6.70 3.31 7.09
CA GLU A 57 8.00 3.36 6.41
C GLU A 57 7.83 3.90 4.98
N ARG A 58 8.78 4.72 4.53
CA ARG A 58 8.81 5.32 3.19
C ARG A 58 10.17 5.12 2.54
N GLY A 59 10.17 5.05 1.21
CA GLY A 59 11.36 4.81 0.41
C GLY A 59 10.98 4.21 -0.92
N PHE A 60 11.94 3.56 -1.60
CA PHE A 60 11.61 2.73 -2.76
C PHE A 60 10.65 1.60 -2.37
N GLU A 61 10.87 0.98 -1.22
CA GLU A 61 9.90 0.17 -0.52
C GLU A 61 9.21 1.03 0.54
N TYR A 62 7.93 0.80 0.76
CA TYR A 62 7.14 1.46 1.77
C TYR A 62 6.27 0.45 2.51
N THR A 63 5.87 0.81 3.74
CA THR A 63 4.97 -0.01 4.56
C THR A 63 3.77 0.84 4.98
N VAL A 64 2.57 0.37 4.66
CA VAL A 64 1.30 0.90 5.18
C VAL A 64 0.71 -0.09 6.17
N VAL A 65 0.29 0.42 7.32
CA VAL A 65 -0.42 -0.34 8.34
C VAL A 65 -1.83 0.22 8.47
N GLY A 66 -2.83 -0.66 8.51
CA GLY A 66 -4.22 -0.34 8.78
C GLY A 66 -4.74 -1.13 9.98
N LYS A 67 -5.29 -0.46 10.98
CA LYS A 67 -6.03 -1.09 12.08
C LYS A 67 -7.53 -1.11 11.74
N LYS A 68 -8.17 -2.29 11.81
CA LYS A 68 -9.61 -2.40 11.58
C LYS A 68 -10.33 -1.68 12.72
N ARG A 69 -11.22 -0.74 12.38
CA ARG A 69 -12.00 0.00 13.37
C ARG A 69 -12.86 -0.93 14.23
N GLU A 70 -13.09 -0.52 15.47
CA GLU A 70 -14.02 -1.20 16.35
C GLU A 70 -15.44 -1.15 15.76
N SER A 71 -16.18 -2.25 15.83
CA SER A 71 -17.62 -2.23 15.58
C SER A 71 -18.29 -1.83 16.90
N HIS A 72 -18.89 -0.64 16.94
CA HIS A 72 -19.73 -0.20 18.06
C HIS A 72 -21.00 -1.05 18.16
#